data_AF-V6TQ87-F1
#
_entry.id   AF-V6TQ87-F1
#
_cell.length_a   1.000
_cell.length_b   1.000
_cell.length_c   1.000
_cell.angle_alpha   90.00
_cell.angle_beta   90.00
_cell.angle_gamma   90.00
#
_symmetry.space_group_name_H-M   'P 1'
#
loop_
_entity.id
_entity.type
_entity.pdbx_description
1 polymer ?
#
loop_
_entity_poly.entity_id
_entity_poly.type
_entity_poly.pdbx_seq_one_letter_code
_entity_poly.pdbx_strand_id
1 'polypeptide(L)' 'QFTAMFRRKAFLHWYTGEGMDEMEFTEAESNMNDLVSEYQQYQEAGVDEGEEFEEEEDFGDEYA' A
#
# COMPACT_ATOMS: atom_id res chain seq x y z
N GLN A 1 -10.94 -4.23 2.62
CA GLN A 1 -12.11 -4.33 3.53
C GLN A 1 -12.97 -3.06 3.51
N PHE A 2 -12.38 -1.88 3.69
CA PHE A 2 -13.09 -0.59 3.69
C PHE A 2 -14.04 -0.39 2.49
N THR A 3 -13.54 -0.51 1.25
CA THR A 3 -14.32 -0.32 0.01
C THR A 3 -15.59 -1.20 -0.03
N ALA A 4 -15.51 -2.43 0.48
CA ALA A 4 -16.63 -3.37 0.48
C ALA A 4 -17.73 -2.98 1.50
N MET A 5 -17.34 -2.34 2.60
CA MET A 5 -18.25 -1.80 3.61
C MET A 5 -18.85 -0.47 3.16
N PHE A 6 -18.02 0.42 2.61
CA PHE A 6 -18.43 1.73 2.09
C PHE A 6 -19.45 1.59 0.95
N ARG A 7 -19.22 0.68 -0.01
CA ARG A 7 -20.19 0.36 -1.07
C ARG A 7 -21.54 -0.14 -0.56
N ARG A 8 -21.56 -0.80 0.61
CA ARG A 8 -22.79 -1.28 1.26
C ARG A 8 -23.39 -0.25 2.21
N LYS A 9 -22.79 0.95 2.31
CA LYS A 9 -23.12 1.98 3.29
C LYS A 9 -23.19 1.44 4.73
N ALA A 10 -22.37 0.44 5.04
CA ALA A 10 -22.37 -0.18 6.35
C ALA A 10 -21.82 0.81 7.38
N PHE A 11 -22.57 1.05 8.46
CA PHE A 11 -22.20 1.93 9.59
C PHE A 11 -21.99 3.41 9.24
N LEU A 12 -22.33 3.85 8.02
CA LEU A 12 -22.08 5.23 7.56
C LEU A 12 -22.81 6.30 8.41
N HIS A 13 -24.02 5.97 8.85
CA HIS A 13 -24.90 6.89 9.58
C HIS A 13 -24.33 7.40 10.92
N TRP A 14 -23.38 6.69 11.53
CA TRP A 14 -22.71 7.16 12.75
C TRP A 14 -21.75 8.31 12.47
N TYR A 15 -21.24 8.42 11.25
CA TYR A 15 -20.30 9.48 10.87
C TYR A 15 -21.06 10.65 10.26
N THR A 16 -22.01 10.38 9.37
CA THR A 16 -22.83 11.44 8.77
C THR A 16 -23.77 12.09 9.78
N GLY A 17 -24.18 11.37 10.84
CA GLY A 17 -24.94 11.91 11.96
C GLY A 17 -24.18 12.93 12.80
N GLU A 18 -22.84 12.87 12.79
CA GLU A 18 -21.95 13.84 13.45
C GLU A 18 -21.56 15.01 12.53
N GLY A 19 -22.11 15.05 11.31
CA GLY A 19 -21.92 16.15 10.36
C GLY A 19 -20.85 15.93 9.28
N MET A 20 -20.27 14.72 9.19
CA MET A 20 -19.32 14.35 8.14
C MET A 20 -20.02 14.17 6.79
N ASP A 21 -19.41 14.62 5.68
CA ASP A 21 -19.96 14.42 4.33
C ASP A 21 -19.58 13.01 3.80
N GLU A 22 -20.47 12.36 3.05
CA GLU A 22 -20.15 11.08 2.39
C GLU A 22 -18.99 11.23 1.39
N MET A 23 -18.79 12.41 0.79
CA MET A 23 -17.69 12.70 -0.13
C MET A 23 -16.33 12.64 0.57
N GLU A 24 -16.24 13.00 1.85
CA GLU A 24 -14.99 12.97 2.63
C GLU A 24 -14.45 11.53 2.76
N PHE A 25 -15.31 10.52 2.76
CA PHE A 25 -14.87 9.11 2.73
C PHE A 25 -14.23 8.73 1.39
N THR A 26 -14.73 9.28 0.29
CA THR A 26 -14.20 9.01 -1.05
C THR A 26 -12.87 9.72 -1.24
N GLU A 27 -12.73 10.93 -0.72
CA GLU A 27 -11.46 11.68 -0.69
C GLU A 27 -10.41 10.95 0.16
N ALA A 28 -10.79 10.48 1.36
CA ALA A 28 -9.89 9.71 2.21
C ALA A 28 -9.48 8.36 1.58
N GLU A 29 -10.39 7.70 0.85
CA GLU A 29 -10.05 6.49 0.09
C GLU A 29 -9.04 6.79 -1.02
N SER A 30 -9.21 7.89 -1.75
CA SER A 30 -8.24 8.33 -2.77
C SER A 30 -6.86 8.56 -2.16
N ASN A 31 -6.77 9.35 -1.09
CA ASN A 31 -5.49 9.66 -0.43
C ASN A 31 -4.75 8.38 0.02
N MET A 32 -5.48 7.39 0.55
CA MET A 32 -4.89 6.11 0.93
C MET A 32 -4.39 5.32 -0.28
N ASN A 33 -5.13 5.31 -1.39
CA ASN A 33 -4.71 4.63 -2.62
C ASN A 33 -3.50 5.31 -3.26
N ASP A 34 -3.44 6.65 -3.24
CA ASP A 34 -2.30 7.42 -3.73
C ASP A 34 -1.04 7.06 -2.94
N LEU A 35 -1.13 7.03 -1.60
CA LEU A 35 -0.02 6.60 -0.74
C LEU A 35 0.45 5.17 -1.04
N VAL A 36 -0.47 4.22 -1.19
CA VAL A 36 -0.13 2.83 -1.55
C VAL A 36 0.56 2.78 -2.92
N SER A 37 0.10 3.58 -3.88
CA SER A 37 0.69 3.64 -5.22
C SER A 37 2.09 4.22 -5.20
N GLU A 38 2.35 5.26 -4.39
CA GLU A 38 3.70 5.81 -4.20
C GLU A 38 4.67 4.74 -3.67
N TYR A 39 4.27 3.96 -2.65
CA TYR A 39 5.11 2.88 -2.14
C TYR A 39 5.36 1.78 -3.16
N GLN A 40 4.34 1.39 -3.93
CA GLN A 40 4.51 0.42 -5.02
C GLN A 40 5.48 0.93 -6.07
N GLN A 41 5.39 2.20 -6.45
CA GLN A 41 6.31 2.82 -7.39
C GLN A 41 7.76 2.82 -6.89
N TYR A 42 8.00 3.13 -5.61
CA TYR A 42 9.36 3.06 -5.04
C TYR A 42 9.89 1.63 -4.98
N GLN A 43 9.04 0.65 -4.68
CA GLN A 43 9.42 -0.76 -4.70
C GLN A 43 9.78 -1.20 -6.12
N GLU A 44 8.95 -0.91 -7.12
CA GLU A 44 9.21 -1.27 -8.52
C GLU A 44 10.44 -0.54 -9.08
N ALA A 45 10.66 0.73 -8.71
CA ALA A 45 11.83 1.49 -9.12
C ALA A 45 13.13 1.01 -8.46
N GLY A 46 13.07 0.48 -7.23
CA GLY A 46 14.23 -0.07 -6.52
C GLY A 46 14.59 -1.52 -6.89
N VAL A 47 13.66 -2.25 -7.53
CA VAL A 47 13.91 -3.64 -8.00
C VAL A 47 14.82 -3.65 -9.25
N ASP A 48 14.86 -2.59 -10.05
CA ASP A 48 15.79 -2.48 -11.20
C ASP A 48 17.27 -2.26 -10.77
N GLU A 49 17.51 -1.82 -9.52
CA GLU A 49 18.87 -1.67 -8.96
C GLU A 49 19.26 -2.78 -7.96
N GLY A 50 18.33 -3.69 -7.62
CA GLY A 50 18.48 -4.66 -6.52
C GLY A 50 18.60 -6.13 -6.92
N GLU A 51 18.33 -6.50 -8.19
CA GLU A 51 18.45 -7.89 -8.67
C GLU A 51 19.88 -8.31 -9.04
N GLU A 52 20.92 -7.51 -8.76
CA GLU A 52 22.34 -7.89 -8.94
C GLU A 52 23.06 -8.33 -7.65
N PHE A 53 22.36 -8.45 -6.50
CA PHE A 53 23.00 -8.72 -5.20
C PHE A 53 22.69 -10.13 -4.61
N GLU A 54 22.24 -11.08 -5.43
CA GLU A 54 22.02 -12.49 -5.01
C GLU A 54 22.97 -13.51 -5.68
N GLU A 55 24.18 -13.12 -6.10
CA GLU A 55 25.21 -14.07 -6.58
C GLU A 55 26.62 -13.77 -6.03
N GLU A 56 26.82 -13.62 -4.71
CA GLU A 56 28.15 -13.72 -4.10
C GLU A 56 28.09 -14.33 -2.68
N GLU A 57 27.51 -15.53 -2.54
CA GLU A 57 27.81 -16.44 -1.42
C GLU A 57 28.48 -17.72 -1.93
N ASP A 58 29.67 -17.59 -2.53
CA ASP A 58 30.61 -18.70 -2.76
C ASP A 58 32.01 -18.34 -2.26
N PHE A 59 32.17 -18.22 -0.93
CA PHE A 59 33.47 -18.22 -0.26
C PHE A 59 33.50 -19.23 0.89
N GLY A 60 32.91 -20.41 0.64
CA GLY A 60 32.80 -21.50 1.61
C GLY A 60 33.80 -22.65 1.42
N ASP A 61 34.63 -22.64 0.36
CA ASP A 61 35.36 -23.85 -0.05
C ASP A 61 36.89 -23.64 -0.21
N GLU A 62 37.54 -22.98 0.75
CA GLU A 62 39.00 -23.06 0.90
C GLU A 62 39.37 -23.79 2.20
N TYR A 63 39.23 -25.12 2.16
CA TYR A 63 40.06 -26.02 2.95
C TYR A 63 41.31 -26.39 2.14
N ALA A 64 42.45 -25.77 2.41
CA ALA A 64 43.80 -26.34 2.20
C ALA A 64 44.84 -25.66 3.09
#